data_AF-A0A1Y3UBK3-F1
#
_entry.id   AF-A0A1Y3UBK3-F1
#
_cell.length_a   1.000
_cell.length_b   1.000
_cell.length_c   1.000
_cell.angle_alpha   90.00
_cell.angle_beta   90.00
_cell.angle_gamma   90.00
#
_symmetry.space_group_name_H-M   'P 1'
#
loop_
_entity.id
_entity.type
_entity.pdbx_description
1 polymer ?
#
loop_
_entity_poly.entity_id
_entity_poly.type
_entity_poly.pdbx_seq_one_letter_code
_entity_poly.pdbx_strand_id
1 'polypeptide(L)' 'MARNKQIDLDNHLFECLERLNDDSLTDEELEREVKRSRAVASVAAQINQSRANSLRAAVFMDQAADAHPALPEGFR' A
#
# COMPACT_ATOMS: atom_id res chain seq x y z
N MET A 1 8.84 -13.96 8.40
CA MET A 1 8.95 -13.16 7.15
C MET A 1 7.54 -12.78 6.74
N ALA A 2 7.31 -11.53 6.31
CA ALA A 2 6.00 -11.11 5.81
C ALA A 2 5.58 -12.06 4.67
N ARG A 3 4.39 -12.67 4.79
CA ARG A 3 3.92 -13.68 3.83
C ARG A 3 3.62 -13.12 2.43
N ASN A 4 3.50 -11.79 2.30
CA ASN A 4 3.08 -11.12 1.07
C ASN A 4 4.13 -10.07 0.63
N LYS A 5 4.51 -10.11 -0.65
CA LYS A 5 5.44 -9.20 -1.35
C LYS A 5 4.69 -8.01 -1.95
N GLN A 6 5.43 -7.00 -2.44
CA GLN A 6 4.80 -5.86 -3.15
C GLN A 6 4.06 -6.33 -4.40
N ILE A 7 4.69 -7.23 -5.15
CA ILE A 7 4.11 -7.79 -6.37
C ILE A 7 2.76 -8.47 -6.11
N ASP A 8 2.58 -9.09 -4.93
CA ASP A 8 1.31 -9.72 -4.56
C ASP A 8 0.20 -8.67 -4.32
N LEU A 9 0.56 -7.50 -3.76
CA LEU A 9 -0.38 -6.39 -3.60
C LEU A 9 -0.79 -5.82 -4.96
N ASP A 10 0.18 -5.59 -5.85
CA ASP A 10 -0.06 -5.03 -7.17
C ASP A 10 -0.94 -5.99 -8.00
N ASN A 11 -0.66 -7.30 -7.95
CA ASN A 11 -1.50 -8.33 -8.57
C ASN A 11 -2.94 -8.27 -8.07
N HIS A 12 -3.17 -8.19 -6.75
CA HIS A 12 -4.53 -8.07 -6.21
C HIS A 12 -5.25 -6.78 -6.62
N LEU A 13 -4.52 -5.67 -6.80
CA LEU A 13 -5.11 -4.43 -7.31
C LEU A 13 -5.52 -4.56 -8.78
N PHE A 14 -4.70 -5.23 -9.60
CA PHE A 14 -5.07 -5.53 -10.99
C PHE A 14 -6.25 -6.49 -11.08
N GLU A 15 -6.30 -7.54 -10.26
CA GLU A 15 -7.45 -8.44 -10.18
C GLU A 15 -8.74 -7.70 -9.76
N CYS A 16 -8.65 -6.66 -8.93
CA CYS A 16 -9.82 -5.82 -8.63
C CYS A 16 -10.24 -4.97 -9.83
N LEU A 17 -9.28 -4.43 -10.59
CA LEU A 17 -9.55 -3.67 -11.80
C LEU A 17 -10.21 -4.54 -12.88
N GLU A 18 -9.71 -5.76 -13.10
CA GLU A 18 -10.28 -6.70 -14.06
C GLU A 18 -11.73 -7.06 -13.70
N ARG A 19 -12.00 -7.32 -12.41
CA ARG A 19 -13.37 -7.65 -11.95
C ARG A 19 -14.31 -6.46 -12.02
N LEU A 20 -13.82 -5.23 -11.84
CA LEU A 20 -14.64 -4.03 -12.05
C LEU A 20 -15.01 -3.79 -13.51
N ASN A 21 -14.21 -4.29 -14.45
CA ASN A 21 -14.44 -4.16 -15.89
C ASN A 21 -15.21 -5.35 -16.49
N ASP A 22 -15.74 -6.25 -15.67
CA ASP A 22 -16.52 -7.38 -16.14
C ASP A 22 -17.94 -6.95 -16.52
N ASP A 23 -18.19 -6.84 -17.82
CA ASP A 23 -19.48 -6.44 -18.41
C ASP A 23 -20.61 -7.46 -18.15
N SER A 24 -20.32 -8.64 -17.60
CA SER A 24 -21.32 -9.66 -17.28
C SER A 24 -21.98 -9.48 -15.90
N LEU A 25 -21.47 -8.57 -15.08
CA LEU A 25 -21.99 -8.31 -13.73
C LEU A 25 -23.38 -7.65 -13.77
N THR A 26 -24.25 -8.05 -12.85
CA THR A 26 -25.47 -7.27 -12.56
C THR A 26 -25.14 -5.98 -11.82
N ASP A 27 -26.09 -5.04 -11.76
CA ASP A 27 -25.93 -3.80 -11.00
C ASP A 27 -25.60 -4.05 -9.52
N GLU A 28 -26.24 -5.04 -8.88
CA GLU A 28 -25.97 -5.39 -7.48
C GLU A 28 -24.58 -6.02 -7.30
N GLU A 29 -24.13 -6.81 -8.27
CA GLU A 29 -22.80 -7.42 -8.26
C GLU A 29 -21.71 -6.38 -8.47
N LEU A 30 -21.93 -5.44 -9.40
CA LEU A 30 -21.06 -4.30 -9.62
C LEU A 30 -20.98 -3.41 -8.37
N GLU A 31 -22.10 -3.13 -7.69
CA GLU A 31 -22.08 -2.34 -6.46
C GLU A 31 -21.28 -3.04 -5.34
N ARG A 32 -21.44 -4.37 -5.21
CA ARG A 32 -20.63 -5.19 -4.29
C ARG A 32 -19.15 -5.14 -4.66
N GLU A 33 -18.82 -5.23 -5.94
CA GLU A 33 -17.44 -5.22 -6.40
C GLU A 33 -16.76 -3.86 -6.17
N VAL A 34 -17.50 -2.78 -6.39
CA VAL A 34 -17.05 -1.41 -6.07
C VAL A 34 -16.77 -1.27 -4.57
N LYS A 35 -17.65 -1.77 -3.69
CA LYS A 35 -17.42 -1.76 -2.23
C LYS A 35 -16.19 -2.57 -1.85
N ARG A 36 -16.02 -3.76 -2.43
CA ARG A 36 -14.84 -4.61 -2.20
C ARG A 36 -13.56 -3.91 -2.64
N SER A 37 -13.54 -3.38 -3.87
CA SER A 37 -12.39 -2.71 -4.46
C SER A 37 -11.95 -1.48 -3.65
N ARG A 38 -12.90 -0.69 -3.10
CA ARG A 38 -12.58 0.39 -2.16
C ARG A 38 -11.89 -0.10 -0.89
N ALA A 39 -12.38 -1.20 -0.31
CA ALA A 39 -11.78 -1.77 0.89
C ALA A 39 -10.33 -2.24 0.62
N VAL A 40 -10.11 -2.93 -0.50
CA VAL A 40 -8.78 -3.40 -0.92
C VAL A 40 -7.84 -2.20 -1.15
N ALA A 41 -8.29 -1.17 -1.87
CA ALA A 41 -7.50 0.04 -2.13
C ALA A 41 -7.10 0.77 -0.83
N SER A 42 -8.00 0.83 0.15
CA SER A 42 -7.71 1.44 1.46
C SER A 42 -6.62 0.69 2.22
N VAL A 43 -6.68 -0.64 2.23
CA VAL A 43 -5.63 -1.48 2.85
C VAL A 43 -4.30 -1.33 2.09
N ALA A 44 -4.35 -1.32 0.76
CA ALA A 44 -3.17 -1.13 -0.08
C ALA A 44 -2.46 0.21 0.20
N ALA A 45 -3.24 1.28 0.37
CA ALA A 45 -2.70 2.61 0.71
C ALA A 45 -1.96 2.59 2.06
N GLN A 46 -2.49 1.92 3.08
CA GLN A 46 -1.83 1.78 4.38
C GLN A 46 -0.53 0.98 4.29
N ILE A 47 -0.50 -0.09 3.49
CA ILE A 47 0.72 -0.88 3.24
C ILE A 47 1.79 -0.03 2.56
N ASN A 48 1.43 0.72 1.51
CA ASN A 48 2.35 1.60 0.80
C ASN A 48 2.87 2.72 1.70
N GLN A 49 2.01 3.31 2.55
CA GLN A 49 2.43 4.33 3.52
C GLN A 49 3.44 3.77 4.53
N SER A 50 3.22 2.56 5.05
CA SER A 50 4.15 1.88 5.95
C SER A 50 5.50 1.62 5.28
N ARG A 51 5.50 1.16 4.02
CA ARG A 51 6.73 0.97 3.24
C ARG A 51 7.48 2.27 2.99
N ALA A 52 6.77 3.34 2.63
CA ALA A 52 7.37 4.67 2.45
C ALA A 52 7.99 5.20 3.75
N ASN A 53 7.37 4.94 4.91
CA ASN A 53 7.96 5.26 6.21
C ASN A 53 9.27 4.47 6.43
N SER A 54 9.27 3.16 6.17
CA SER A 54 10.48 2.32 6.31
C SER A 54 11.61 2.77 5.39
N LEU A 55 11.31 3.14 4.15
CA LEU A 55 12.31 3.68 3.23
C LEU A 55 12.87 5.01 3.74
N ARG A 56 12.01 5.92 4.21
CA ARG A 56 12.47 7.18 4.83
C ARG A 56 13.36 6.95 6.04
N ALA A 57 13.04 5.97 6.89
CA ALA A 57 13.87 5.59 8.02
C ALA A 57 15.25 5.06 7.56
N ALA A 58 15.29 4.23 6.52
CA ALA A 58 16.55 3.72 5.97
C ALA A 58 17.41 4.86 5.39
N VAL A 59 16.81 5.79 4.63
CA VAL A 59 17.51 6.98 4.10
C VAL A 59 18.04 7.87 5.25
N PHE A 60 17.25 8.06 6.31
CA PHE A 60 17.72 8.82 7.47
C PHE A 60 18.92 8.16 8.15
N MET A 61 18.90 6.83 8.32
CA MET A 61 20.01 6.07 8.91
C MET A 61 21.28 6.15 8.06
N ASP A 62 21.15 6.05 6.74
CA ASP A 62 22.25 6.17 5.79
C ASP A 62 22.91 7.56 5.87
N GLN A 63 22.10 8.63 5.84
CA GLN A 63 22.57 10.00 6.03
C GLN A 63 23.19 10.24 7.41
N ALA A 64 22.67 9.56 8.44
CA ALA A 64 23.17 9.70 9.80
C ALA A 64 24.54 9.05 10.03
N ALA A 65 24.90 8.08 9.20
CA ALA A 65 26.25 7.51 9.19
C ALA A 65 27.30 8.55 8.76
N ASP A 66 26.93 9.48 7.86
CA ASP A 66 27.86 10.48 7.30
C ASP A 66 27.81 11.83 8.01
N ALA A 67 26.63 12.28 8.46
CA ALA A 67 26.40 13.66 8.89
C ALA A 67 25.88 13.84 10.33
N HIS A 68 25.59 12.75 11.06
CA HIS A 68 25.03 12.78 12.42
C HIS A 68 23.89 13.82 12.66
N PRO A 69 22.83 13.85 11.83
CA PRO A 69 21.73 14.76 11.99
C PRO A 69 20.97 14.46 13.29
N ALA A 70 20.53 15.51 13.99
CA ALA A 70 19.69 15.37 15.17
C ALA A 70 18.31 14.79 14.79
N LEU A 71 17.78 13.92 15.65
CA LEU A 71 16.40 13.45 15.50
C LEU A 71 15.41 14.62 15.56
N PRO A 72 14.35 14.62 14.73
CA PRO A 72 13.27 15.60 14.83
C PRO A 72 12.62 15.59 16.22
N GLU A 73 12.03 16.72 16.59
CA GLU A 73 11.25 16.84 17.83
C GLU A 73 10.14 15.76 17.88
N GLY A 74 10.04 15.05 19.01
CA GLY A 74 9.09 13.94 19.21
C GLY A 74 9.61 12.54 18.85
N PHE A 75 10.85 12.40 18.35
CA PHE A 75 11.49 11.11 18.04
C PHE A 75 12.57 10.70 19.06
N ARG A 76 12.68 11.42 20.19
CA ARG A 76 13.55 11.06 21.33
C ARG A 76 12.84 10.18 22.35
#